data_AF-A0A3C0C521-F1
#
_entry.id   AF-A0A3C0C521-F1
#
_cell.length_a   1.000
_cell.length_b   1.000
_cell.length_c   1.000
_cell.angle_alpha   90.00
_cell.angle_beta   90.00
_cell.angle_gamma   90.00
#
_symmetry.space_group_name_H-M   'P 1'
#
loop_
_entity.id
_entity.type
_entity.pdbx_description
1 polymer ?
#
loop_
_entity_poly.entity_id
_entity_poly.type
_entity_poly.pdbx_seq_one_letter_code
_entity_poly.pdbx_strand_id
1 'polypeptide(L)'
;MVTFEGCARRMGQIGPFLEKIGLGDLEEARTLCLSRGIDVEHIVKGVQAIAFENAVWAYTLGAAAALKAGVRTAAEAAEKIGEGLQAFCIPGSVADQRKVGLGHGNLAAMLLREETKCFCFLAGHESFAAAEGAIGIARTANKVRKEPLRVILNGLGKDAAYIISRINGFTLVETKYDYYTGALKIVEERPFS
;
A
#
# COMPACT_ATOMS: atom_id res chain seq x y z
N MET A 1 -7.03 14.14 -25.12
CA MET A 1 -5.82 14.10 -24.27
C MET A 1 -6.29 14.06 -22.83
N VAL A 2 -5.91 13.04 -22.07
CA VAL A 2 -6.36 12.88 -20.67
C VAL A 2 -5.91 14.07 -19.83
N THR A 3 -6.81 14.62 -19.02
CA THR A 3 -6.52 15.72 -18.10
C THR A 3 -6.74 15.29 -16.66
N PHE A 4 -5.74 15.51 -15.81
CA PHE A 4 -5.77 15.28 -14.37
C PHE A 4 -4.80 16.24 -13.66
N GLU A 5 -4.80 16.21 -12.33
CA GLU A 5 -4.06 17.15 -11.48
C GLU A 5 -2.55 17.08 -11.69
N GLY A 6 -1.98 18.18 -12.19
CA GLY A 6 -0.55 18.29 -12.46
C GLY A 6 -0.08 17.48 -13.66
N CYS A 7 -0.97 17.13 -14.61
CA CYS A 7 -0.65 16.35 -15.81
C CYS A 7 0.63 16.82 -16.52
N ALA A 8 0.74 18.10 -16.89
CA ALA A 8 1.92 18.65 -17.57
C ALA A 8 3.25 18.41 -16.81
N ARG A 9 3.22 18.41 -15.47
CA ARG A 9 4.40 18.19 -14.62
C ARG A 9 4.81 16.72 -14.51
N ARG A 10 3.90 15.79 -14.84
CA ARG A 10 4.11 14.34 -14.73
C ARG A 10 4.38 13.66 -16.07
N MET A 11 3.96 14.28 -17.19
CA MET A 11 4.14 13.70 -18.53
C MET A 11 5.60 13.35 -18.87
N GLY A 12 6.58 14.08 -18.33
CA GLY A 12 8.00 13.78 -18.53
C GLY A 12 8.45 12.43 -17.94
N GLN A 13 7.70 11.84 -17.00
CA GLN A 13 7.93 10.49 -16.49
C GLN A 13 6.93 9.47 -17.05
N ILE A 14 5.67 9.87 -17.25
CA ILE A 14 4.61 9.01 -17.76
C ILE A 14 4.89 8.57 -19.20
N GLY A 15 5.27 9.50 -20.09
CA GLY A 15 5.53 9.21 -21.51
C GLY A 15 6.61 8.14 -21.71
N PRO A 16 7.82 8.30 -21.14
CA PRO A 16 8.87 7.27 -21.22
C PRO A 16 8.45 5.93 -20.64
N PHE A 17 7.62 5.92 -19.58
CA PHE A 17 7.12 4.66 -19.00
C PHE A 17 6.12 3.95 -19.92
N LEU A 18 5.19 4.70 -20.54
CA LEU A 18 4.25 4.18 -21.54
C LEU A 18 5.00 3.55 -22.73
N GLU A 19 6.01 4.24 -23.27
CA GLU A 19 6.86 3.71 -24.34
C GLU A 19 7.58 2.43 -23.90
N LYS A 20 8.17 2.42 -22.70
CA LYS A 20 8.85 1.24 -22.13
C LYS A 20 7.93 0.02 -22.07
N ILE A 21 6.66 0.20 -21.69
CA ILE A 21 5.70 -0.90 -21.62
C ILE A 21 4.96 -1.15 -22.94
N GLY A 22 5.24 -0.37 -23.99
CA GLY A 22 4.64 -0.51 -25.32
C GLY A 22 3.15 -0.15 -25.36
N LEU A 23 2.79 1.00 -24.79
CA LEU A 23 1.48 1.66 -24.90
C LEU A 23 1.66 3.09 -25.41
N GLY A 24 0.72 3.58 -26.22
CA GLY A 24 0.77 4.92 -26.80
C GLY A 24 0.33 6.01 -25.83
N ASP A 25 -0.72 5.76 -25.04
CA ASP A 25 -1.24 6.72 -24.06
C ASP A 25 -1.96 6.05 -22.87
N LEU A 26 -2.49 6.88 -21.95
CA LEU A 26 -3.21 6.41 -20.78
C LEU A 26 -4.60 5.81 -21.13
N GLU A 27 -5.24 6.21 -22.23
CA GLU A 27 -6.52 5.64 -22.65
C GLU A 27 -6.34 4.22 -23.18
N GLU A 28 -5.23 3.94 -23.88
CA GLU A 28 -4.83 2.58 -24.24
C GLU A 28 -4.59 1.73 -22.99
N ALA A 29 -3.94 2.28 -21.96
CA ALA A 29 -3.74 1.59 -20.68
C ALA A 29 -5.08 1.24 -20.01
N ARG A 30 -6.04 2.18 -19.99
CA ARG A 30 -7.40 1.95 -19.49
C ARG A 30 -8.14 0.89 -20.29
N THR A 31 -8.11 1.00 -21.61
CA THR A 31 -8.75 0.05 -22.53
C THR A 31 -8.20 -1.36 -22.32
N LEU A 32 -6.89 -1.50 -22.15
CA LEU A 32 -6.26 -2.77 -21.83
C LEU A 32 -6.77 -3.35 -20.51
N CYS A 33 -6.85 -2.54 -19.44
CA CYS A 33 -7.36 -2.99 -18.15
C CYS A 33 -8.83 -3.45 -18.26
N LEU A 34 -9.68 -2.66 -18.91
CA LEU A 34 -11.10 -2.98 -19.13
C LEU A 34 -11.29 -4.23 -19.98
N SER A 35 -10.44 -4.46 -21.00
CA SER A 35 -10.47 -5.68 -21.83
C SER A 35 -10.22 -6.96 -21.01
N ARG A 36 -9.60 -6.83 -19.84
CA ARG A 36 -9.36 -7.91 -18.88
C ARG A 36 -10.33 -7.90 -17.69
N GLY A 37 -11.38 -7.09 -17.75
CA GLY A 37 -12.38 -6.97 -16.69
C GLY A 37 -11.91 -6.22 -15.45
N ILE A 38 -10.83 -5.42 -15.55
CA ILE A 38 -10.29 -4.66 -14.43
C ILE A 38 -10.73 -3.20 -14.54
N ASP A 39 -11.81 -2.85 -13.82
CA ASP A 39 -12.25 -1.46 -13.66
C ASP A 39 -11.46 -0.78 -12.53
N VAL A 40 -10.33 -0.21 -12.89
CA VAL A 40 -9.40 0.43 -11.94
C VAL A 40 -10.04 1.66 -11.28
N GLU A 41 -10.82 2.44 -12.01
CA GLU A 41 -11.48 3.63 -11.44
C GLU A 41 -12.47 3.24 -10.36
N HIS A 42 -13.33 2.26 -10.65
CA HIS A 42 -14.28 1.74 -9.68
C HIS A 42 -13.57 1.15 -8.45
N ILE A 43 -12.46 0.43 -8.63
CA ILE A 43 -11.67 -0.11 -7.51
C ILE A 43 -11.08 1.02 -6.65
N VAL A 44 -10.39 1.99 -7.27
CA VAL A 44 -9.72 3.09 -6.55
C VAL A 44 -10.73 3.95 -5.79
N LYS A 45 -11.83 4.34 -6.44
CA LYS A 45 -12.88 5.15 -5.82
C LYS A 45 -13.73 4.36 -4.83
N GLY A 46 -13.85 3.04 -5.01
CA GLY A 46 -14.47 2.13 -4.03
C GLY A 46 -13.66 2.00 -2.74
N VAL A 47 -12.32 2.11 -2.82
CA VAL A 47 -11.44 2.18 -1.63
C VAL A 47 -11.47 3.57 -1.01
N GLN A 48 -11.39 4.63 -1.81
CA GLN A 48 -11.40 6.00 -1.34
C GLN A 48 -12.21 6.89 -2.30
N ALA A 49 -13.45 7.21 -1.92
CA ALA A 49 -14.39 7.93 -2.78
C ALA A 49 -13.91 9.35 -3.16
N ILE A 50 -13.06 9.96 -2.33
CA ILE A 50 -12.47 11.28 -2.57
C ILE A 50 -11.09 11.21 -3.29
N ALA A 51 -10.73 10.05 -3.85
CA ALA A 51 -9.48 9.91 -4.60
C ALA A 51 -9.48 10.81 -5.84
N PHE A 52 -8.37 11.52 -6.04
CA PHE A 52 -8.12 12.35 -7.22
C PHE A 52 -7.93 11.50 -8.48
N GLU A 53 -8.19 12.10 -9.64
CA GLU A 53 -8.08 11.44 -10.94
C GLU A 53 -6.65 10.97 -11.22
N ASN A 54 -5.64 11.74 -10.78
CA ASN A 54 -4.24 11.32 -10.92
C ASN A 54 -3.94 9.96 -10.25
N ALA A 55 -4.60 9.62 -9.14
CA ALA A 55 -4.44 8.33 -8.48
C ALA A 55 -5.06 7.21 -9.33
N VAL A 56 -6.27 7.44 -9.87
CA VAL A 56 -6.94 6.50 -10.79
C VAL A 56 -6.04 6.19 -11.98
N TRP A 57 -5.46 7.22 -12.61
CA TRP A 57 -4.57 7.03 -13.75
C TRP A 57 -3.25 6.37 -13.38
N ALA A 58 -2.68 6.67 -12.21
CA ALA A 58 -1.47 6.02 -11.72
C ALA A 58 -1.66 4.51 -11.51
N TYR A 59 -2.77 4.11 -10.87
CA TYR A 59 -3.12 2.70 -10.72
C TYR A 59 -3.46 2.05 -12.06
N THR A 60 -4.11 2.77 -12.98
CA THR A 60 -4.45 2.25 -14.31
C THR A 60 -3.18 1.93 -15.10
N LEU A 61 -2.22 2.86 -15.10
CA LEU A 61 -0.93 2.66 -15.76
C LEU A 61 -0.16 1.49 -15.14
N GLY A 62 -0.16 1.40 -13.81
CA GLY A 62 0.46 0.29 -13.09
C GLY A 62 -0.17 -1.07 -13.38
N ALA A 63 -1.50 -1.15 -13.42
CA ALA A 63 -2.23 -2.36 -13.77
C ALA A 63 -1.96 -2.78 -15.23
N ALA A 64 -1.95 -1.82 -16.16
CA ALA A 64 -1.60 -2.06 -17.55
C ALA A 64 -0.16 -2.56 -17.70
N ALA A 65 0.80 -2.02 -16.93
CA ALA A 65 2.17 -2.49 -16.90
C ALA A 65 2.28 -3.94 -16.42
N ALA A 66 1.53 -4.33 -15.39
CA ALA A 66 1.45 -5.72 -14.93
C ALA A 66 0.90 -6.65 -16.01
N LEU A 67 -0.18 -6.24 -16.69
CA LEU A 67 -0.78 -7.00 -17.79
C LEU A 67 0.18 -7.18 -18.97
N LYS A 68 0.89 -6.12 -19.37
CA LYS A 68 1.88 -6.16 -20.46
C LYS A 68 3.08 -7.03 -20.12
N ALA A 69 3.50 -7.04 -18.86
CA ALA A 69 4.58 -7.89 -18.37
C ALA A 69 4.18 -9.37 -18.26
N GLY A 70 2.89 -9.71 -18.32
CA GLY A 70 2.42 -11.10 -18.25
C GLY A 70 2.70 -11.78 -16.91
N VAL A 71 2.78 -10.99 -15.83
CA VAL A 71 3.02 -11.49 -14.47
C VAL A 71 1.90 -12.43 -14.02
N ARG A 72 2.24 -13.40 -13.17
CA ARG A 72 1.32 -14.51 -12.82
C ARG A 72 0.94 -14.54 -11.36
N THR A 73 1.60 -13.74 -10.53
CA THR A 73 1.33 -13.68 -9.09
C THR A 73 0.86 -12.29 -8.67
N ALA A 74 0.09 -12.24 -7.59
CA ALA A 74 -0.36 -10.97 -7.01
C ALA A 74 0.82 -10.10 -6.55
N ALA A 75 1.90 -10.71 -6.06
CA ALA A 75 3.10 -10.01 -5.62
C ALA A 75 3.82 -9.32 -6.80
N GLU A 76 4.05 -10.04 -7.91
CA GLU A 76 4.64 -9.45 -9.11
C GLU A 76 3.75 -8.35 -9.71
N ALA A 77 2.43 -8.54 -9.67
CA ALA A 77 1.48 -7.51 -10.10
C ALA A 77 1.60 -6.25 -9.23
N ALA A 78 1.73 -6.38 -7.91
CA ALA A 78 1.92 -5.27 -7.00
C ALA A 78 3.23 -4.50 -7.27
N GLU A 79 4.33 -5.20 -7.56
CA GLU A 79 5.60 -4.59 -7.95
C GLU A 79 5.45 -3.74 -9.22
N LYS A 80 4.78 -4.28 -10.25
CA LYS A 80 4.51 -3.57 -11.51
C LYS A 80 3.57 -2.38 -11.32
N ILE A 81 2.57 -2.52 -10.47
CA ILE A 81 1.71 -1.39 -10.09
C ILE A 81 2.54 -0.29 -9.44
N GLY A 82 3.49 -0.64 -8.56
CA GLY A 82 4.44 0.30 -7.96
C GLY A 82 5.29 1.07 -8.98
N GLU A 83 5.72 0.41 -10.07
CA GLU A 83 6.41 1.10 -11.17
C GLU A 83 5.51 2.17 -11.83
N GLY A 84 4.24 1.86 -12.07
CA GLY A 84 3.26 2.83 -12.60
C GLY A 84 2.99 4.00 -11.65
N LEU A 85 2.84 3.71 -10.34
CA LEU A 85 2.74 4.75 -9.31
C LEU A 85 3.99 5.63 -9.28
N GLN A 86 5.16 5.04 -9.48
CA GLN A 86 6.43 5.77 -9.51
C GLN A 86 6.50 6.71 -10.71
N ALA A 87 6.05 6.27 -11.89
CA ALA A 87 6.00 7.10 -13.10
C ALA A 87 5.08 8.32 -12.94
N PHE A 88 4.12 8.24 -12.02
CA PHE A 88 3.28 9.37 -11.67
C PHE A 88 3.94 10.33 -10.67
N CYS A 89 5.08 10.04 -10.04
CA CYS A 89 5.70 10.99 -9.12
C CYS A 89 6.15 12.27 -9.86
N ILE A 90 6.17 13.42 -9.18
CA ILE A 90 6.64 14.66 -9.82
C ILE A 90 8.17 14.70 -9.76
N PRO A 91 8.88 14.92 -10.88
CA PRO A 91 10.35 15.03 -10.87
C PRO A 91 10.85 15.99 -9.80
N GLY A 92 11.83 15.53 -9.01
CA GLY A 92 12.45 16.33 -7.95
C GLY A 92 11.59 16.51 -6.68
N SER A 93 10.36 16.01 -6.65
CA SER A 93 9.57 15.95 -5.42
C SER A 93 10.16 14.91 -4.45
N VAL A 94 9.82 15.04 -3.16
CA VAL A 94 10.20 14.04 -2.15
C VAL A 94 9.73 12.63 -2.56
N ALA A 95 8.54 12.50 -3.15
CA ALA A 95 8.00 11.23 -3.59
C ALA A 95 8.84 10.58 -4.71
N ASP A 96 9.33 11.38 -5.66
CA ASP A 96 10.21 10.91 -6.73
C ASP A 96 11.61 10.54 -6.20
N GLN A 97 12.19 11.36 -5.33
CA GLN A 97 13.50 11.11 -4.74
C GLN A 97 13.51 9.87 -3.84
N ARG A 98 12.49 9.72 -2.99
CA ARG A 98 12.34 8.59 -2.06
C ARG A 98 11.77 7.33 -2.73
N LYS A 99 11.47 7.39 -4.03
CA LYS A 99 10.91 6.27 -4.81
C LYS A 99 9.65 5.68 -4.17
N VAL A 100 8.74 6.57 -3.77
CA VAL A 100 7.54 6.22 -3.00
C VAL A 100 6.63 5.25 -3.75
N GLY A 101 6.46 5.42 -5.07
CA GLY A 101 5.66 4.49 -5.88
C GLY A 101 6.21 3.06 -5.85
N LEU A 102 7.52 2.91 -6.06
CA LEU A 102 8.20 1.61 -5.94
C LEU A 102 8.09 1.05 -4.53
N GLY A 103 8.26 1.91 -3.51
CA GLY A 103 8.11 1.53 -2.11
C GLY A 103 6.73 0.95 -1.80
N HIS A 104 5.66 1.57 -2.28
CA HIS A 104 4.29 1.06 -2.10
C HIS A 104 4.08 -0.28 -2.80
N GLY A 105 4.54 -0.43 -4.05
CA GLY A 105 4.45 -1.70 -4.77
C GLY A 105 5.20 -2.83 -4.07
N ASN A 106 6.42 -2.56 -3.62
CA ASN A 106 7.25 -3.52 -2.89
C ASN A 106 6.63 -3.91 -1.55
N LEU A 107 6.08 -2.95 -0.78
CA LEU A 107 5.37 -3.25 0.46
C LEU A 107 4.18 -4.16 0.19
N ALA A 108 3.31 -3.82 -0.77
CA ALA A 108 2.17 -4.66 -1.13
C ALA A 108 2.62 -6.07 -1.56
N ALA A 109 3.69 -6.17 -2.36
CA ALA A 109 4.25 -7.44 -2.79
C ALA A 109 4.76 -8.29 -1.62
N MET A 110 5.49 -7.68 -0.67
CA MET A 110 5.93 -8.38 0.55
C MET A 110 4.72 -8.94 1.31
N LEU A 111 3.67 -8.15 1.49
CA LEU A 111 2.46 -8.60 2.20
C LEU A 111 1.68 -9.70 1.45
N LEU A 112 1.83 -9.80 0.13
CA LEU A 112 1.18 -10.82 -0.69
C LEU A 112 2.01 -12.12 -0.84
N ARG A 113 3.31 -12.11 -0.51
CA ARG A 113 4.19 -13.28 -0.55
C ARG A 113 3.95 -14.20 0.66
N GLU A 114 3.79 -15.49 0.41
CA GLU A 114 3.55 -16.49 1.46
C GLU A 114 4.72 -16.63 2.44
N GLU A 115 5.95 -16.33 2.03
CA GLU A 115 7.13 -16.30 2.93
C GLU A 115 6.99 -15.24 4.04
N THR A 116 6.21 -14.19 3.81
CA THR A 116 5.97 -13.15 4.80
C THR A 116 4.94 -13.63 5.81
N LYS A 117 5.34 -13.79 7.07
CA LYS A 117 4.45 -14.32 8.14
C LYS A 117 3.99 -13.27 9.14
N CYS A 118 4.56 -12.09 9.11
CA CYS A 118 4.27 -11.03 10.07
C CYS A 118 4.35 -9.66 9.40
N PHE A 119 3.36 -8.82 9.67
CA PHE A 119 3.36 -7.41 9.35
C PHE A 119 3.44 -6.61 10.65
N CYS A 120 4.58 -5.97 10.89
CA CYS A 120 4.79 -5.09 12.04
C CYS A 120 4.71 -3.65 11.58
N PHE A 121 3.75 -2.90 12.14
CA PHE A 121 3.52 -1.51 11.83
C PHE A 121 3.86 -0.64 13.05
N LEU A 122 4.71 0.36 12.84
CA LEU A 122 5.04 1.35 13.86
C LEU A 122 4.02 2.50 13.78
N ALA A 123 3.10 2.52 14.75
CA ALA A 123 2.13 3.58 14.94
C ALA A 123 2.65 4.63 15.93
N GLY A 124 2.21 5.87 15.79
CA GLY A 124 2.47 6.91 16.79
C GLY A 124 1.58 6.77 18.02
N HIS A 125 1.89 7.56 19.06
CA HIS A 125 1.27 7.48 20.39
C HIS A 125 -0.27 7.48 20.38
N GLU A 126 -0.90 8.25 19.49
CA GLU A 126 -2.38 8.37 19.40
C GLU A 126 -2.91 8.01 18.00
N SER A 127 -2.24 7.12 17.29
CA SER A 127 -2.50 6.90 15.87
C SER A 127 -3.58 5.84 15.58
N PHE A 128 -4.82 6.08 15.99
CA PHE A 128 -5.97 5.20 15.68
C PHE A 128 -6.15 4.98 14.17
N ALA A 129 -6.15 6.07 13.39
CA ALA A 129 -6.36 5.98 11.95
C ALA A 129 -5.24 5.18 11.24
N ALA A 130 -4.00 5.33 11.69
CA ALA A 130 -2.88 4.58 11.11
C ALA A 130 -2.94 3.09 11.47
N ALA A 131 -3.30 2.78 12.72
CA ALA A 131 -3.52 1.41 13.17
C ALA A 131 -4.65 0.73 12.39
N GLU A 132 -5.81 1.38 12.27
CA GLU A 132 -6.94 0.86 11.49
C GLU A 132 -6.59 0.70 10.01
N GLY A 133 -5.83 1.63 9.43
CA GLY A 133 -5.29 1.50 8.08
C GLY A 133 -4.40 0.26 7.92
N ALA A 134 -3.46 0.04 8.85
CA ALA A 134 -2.57 -1.12 8.84
C ALA A 134 -3.34 -2.44 8.99
N ILE A 135 -4.33 -2.50 9.87
CA ILE A 135 -5.24 -3.64 10.03
C ILE A 135 -6.01 -3.90 8.73
N GLY A 136 -6.55 -2.85 8.10
CA GLY A 136 -7.28 -2.94 6.84
C GLY A 136 -6.43 -3.49 5.69
N ILE A 137 -5.18 -3.06 5.60
CA ILE A 137 -4.21 -3.58 4.62
C ILE A 137 -3.96 -5.07 4.86
N ALA A 138 -3.67 -5.47 6.11
CA ALA A 138 -3.43 -6.87 6.44
C ALA A 138 -4.66 -7.75 6.17
N ARG A 139 -5.87 -7.30 6.56
CA ARG A 139 -7.14 -7.99 6.26
C ARG A 139 -7.35 -8.17 4.76
N THR A 140 -7.02 -7.15 3.96
CA THR A 140 -7.16 -7.22 2.51
C THR A 140 -6.17 -8.19 1.89
N ALA A 141 -4.89 -8.16 2.30
CA ALA A 141 -3.89 -9.12 1.87
C ALA A 141 -4.30 -10.56 2.24
N ASN A 142 -4.83 -10.77 3.44
CA ASN A 142 -5.24 -12.09 3.93
C ASN A 142 -6.41 -12.70 3.15
N LYS A 143 -7.16 -11.94 2.33
CA LYS A 143 -8.23 -12.50 1.46
C LYS A 143 -7.70 -13.44 0.40
N VAL A 144 -6.43 -13.30 -0.01
CA VAL A 144 -5.82 -14.07 -1.10
C VAL A 144 -4.63 -14.92 -0.65
N ARG A 145 -4.32 -14.90 0.65
CA ARG A 145 -3.22 -15.68 1.23
C ARG A 145 -3.72 -17.03 1.75
N LYS A 146 -2.83 -18.01 1.77
CA LYS A 146 -3.07 -19.31 2.40
C LYS A 146 -2.95 -19.22 3.92
N GLU A 147 -1.91 -18.54 4.38
CA GLU A 147 -1.68 -18.30 5.80
C GLU A 147 -1.84 -16.80 6.10
N PRO A 148 -2.82 -16.43 6.96
CA PRO A 148 -3.00 -15.05 7.38
C PRO A 148 -1.75 -14.46 8.02
N LEU A 149 -1.46 -13.19 7.71
CA LEU A 149 -0.40 -12.42 8.35
C LEU A 149 -0.68 -12.27 9.85
N ARG A 150 0.33 -12.52 10.68
CA ARG A 150 0.35 -11.98 12.06
C ARG A 150 0.56 -10.48 11.99
N VAL A 151 -0.18 -9.72 12.78
CA VAL A 151 -0.09 -8.25 12.79
C VAL A 151 0.42 -7.78 14.13
N ILE A 152 1.42 -6.92 14.12
CA ILE A 152 1.95 -6.25 15.32
C ILE A 152 1.79 -4.76 15.11
N LEU A 153 1.15 -4.09 16.07
CA LEU A 153 1.05 -2.63 16.11
C LEU A 153 1.91 -2.14 17.26
N ASN A 154 3.04 -1.53 16.95
CA ASN A 154 4.01 -1.03 17.93
C ASN A 154 3.90 0.49 18.08
N GLY A 155 4.22 1.04 19.26
CA GLY A 155 4.31 2.48 19.50
C GLY A 155 3.00 3.18 19.91
N LEU A 156 1.93 2.42 20.14
CA LEU A 156 0.66 2.95 20.62
C LEU A 156 0.76 3.39 22.10
N GLY A 157 0.08 4.49 22.43
CA GLY A 157 -0.20 4.89 23.82
C GLY A 157 -1.14 3.90 24.49
N LYS A 158 -1.15 3.90 25.83
CA LYS A 158 -1.85 2.88 26.63
C LYS A 158 -3.34 2.76 26.28
N ASP A 159 -4.03 3.89 26.19
CA ASP A 159 -5.47 3.91 25.92
C ASP A 159 -5.79 3.48 24.49
N ALA A 160 -5.02 3.96 23.52
CA ALA A 160 -5.17 3.55 22.12
C ALA A 160 -4.91 2.05 21.94
N ALA A 161 -3.82 1.54 22.53
CA ALA A 161 -3.48 0.13 22.50
C ALA A 161 -4.60 -0.73 23.12
N TYR A 162 -5.13 -0.33 24.27
CA TYR A 162 -6.21 -1.05 24.94
C TYR A 162 -7.48 -1.09 24.08
N ILE A 163 -7.93 0.06 23.56
CA ILE A 163 -9.15 0.16 22.76
C ILE A 163 -9.04 -0.64 21.47
N ILE A 164 -7.95 -0.44 20.71
CA ILE A 164 -7.72 -1.15 19.44
C ILE A 164 -7.66 -2.65 19.69
N SER A 165 -6.96 -3.08 20.75
CA SER A 165 -6.83 -4.50 21.07
C SER A 165 -8.17 -5.12 21.43
N ARG A 166 -8.97 -4.45 22.26
CA ARG A 166 -10.29 -4.92 22.66
C ARG A 166 -11.27 -4.98 21.48
N ILE A 167 -11.26 -4.00 20.58
CA ILE A 167 -12.22 -3.94 19.46
C ILE A 167 -11.87 -4.95 18.37
N ASN A 168 -10.57 -5.15 18.11
CA ASN A 168 -10.11 -5.96 16.98
C ASN A 168 -9.61 -7.37 17.37
N GLY A 169 -9.63 -7.73 18.66
CA GLY A 169 -9.20 -9.04 19.14
C GLY A 169 -7.67 -9.23 19.10
N PHE A 170 -6.90 -8.20 19.45
CA PHE A 170 -5.45 -8.34 19.59
C PHE A 170 -5.07 -8.70 21.03
N THR A 171 -3.89 -9.29 21.20
CA THR A 171 -3.20 -9.30 22.50
C THR A 171 -2.58 -7.94 22.77
N LEU A 172 -3.01 -7.29 23.86
CA LEU A 172 -2.35 -6.10 24.39
C LEU A 172 -1.05 -6.52 25.07
N VAL A 173 0.06 -5.89 24.70
CA VAL A 173 1.36 -6.07 25.34
C VAL A 173 1.82 -4.71 25.86
N GLU A 174 1.76 -4.51 27.18
CA GLU A 174 2.31 -3.30 27.80
C GLU A 174 3.79 -3.51 28.09
N THR A 175 4.60 -2.52 27.71
CA THR A 175 6.05 -2.55 27.91
C THR A 175 6.54 -1.34 28.70
N LYS A 176 7.55 -1.54 29.54
CA LYS A 176 8.27 -0.49 30.25
C LYS A 176 9.73 -0.44 29.77
N TYR A 177 10.13 0.72 29.26
CA TYR A 177 11.50 0.98 28.84
C TYR A 177 12.33 1.54 30.01
N ASP A 178 13.48 0.95 30.26
CA ASP A 178 14.47 1.45 31.21
C ASP A 178 15.44 2.37 30.47
N TYR A 179 15.33 3.68 30.71
CA TYR A 179 16.14 4.71 30.04
C TYR A 179 17.63 4.67 30.43
N TYR A 180 17.98 4.08 31.57
CA TYR A 180 19.37 4.00 32.01
C TYR A 180 20.10 2.82 31.37
N THR A 181 19.41 1.67 31.23
CA THR A 181 20.00 0.44 30.69
C THR A 181 19.68 0.19 29.22
N GLY A 182 18.65 0.86 28.68
CA GLY A 182 18.10 0.60 27.34
C GLY A 182 17.24 -0.65 27.25
N ALA A 183 16.92 -1.31 28.37
CA ALA A 183 16.15 -2.55 28.38
C ALA A 183 14.64 -2.29 28.26
N LEU A 184 13.97 -3.05 27.38
CA LEU A 184 12.50 -3.07 27.29
C LEU A 184 11.97 -4.31 28.02
N LYS A 185 11.06 -4.13 28.98
CA LYS A 185 10.42 -5.23 29.73
C LYS A 185 8.93 -5.26 29.43
N ILE A 186 8.39 -6.44 29.20
CA ILE A 186 6.94 -6.66 29.19
C ILE A 186 6.45 -6.61 30.64
N VAL A 187 5.43 -5.82 30.90
CA VAL A 187 4.82 -5.67 32.24
C VAL A 187 3.41 -6.25 32.31
N GLU A 188 2.72 -6.35 31.16
CA GLU A 188 1.41 -6.99 31.06
C GLU A 188 1.22 -7.58 29.67
N GLU A 189 0.60 -8.77 29.61
CA GLU A 189 0.05 -9.36 28.40
C GLU A 189 -1.40 -9.72 28.64
N ARG A 190 -2.30 -9.20 27.80
CA ARG A 190 -3.73 -9.44 27.91
C ARG A 190 -4.33 -9.80 26.55
N PRO A 191 -4.77 -11.05 26.34
CA PRO A 191 -5.45 -11.43 25.11
C PRO A 191 -6.87 -10.88 25.10
N PHE A 192 -7.25 -10.27 23.98
CA PHE A 192 -8.65 -10.01 23.65
C PHE A 192 -9.05 -10.93 22.49
N SER A 193 -10.28 -11.44 22.54
CA SER A 193 -10.86 -12.39 21.58
C SER A 193 -11.93 -11.74 20.74
#